data_AF-A0A3P9D964-F1
#
_entry.id   AF-A0A3P9D964-F1
#
_cell.length_a   1.000
_cell.length_b   1.000
_cell.length_c   1.000
_cell.angle_alpha   90.00
_cell.angle_beta   90.00
_cell.angle_gamma   90.00
#
_symmetry.space_group_name_H-M   'P 1'
#
loop_
_entity.id
_entity.type
_entity.pdbx_description
1 polymer ?
#
loop_
_entity_poly.entity_id
_entity_poly.type
_entity_poly.pdbx_seq_one_letter_code
_entity_poly.pdbx_strand_id
1 'polypeptide(L)'
;MDQESKESTDRSSLVSDDGKNSKSVLCQRCGSKVLCPGTAVLAEKELFLPSMRKKSGLSSTEASVDGDTLTAHWFVDDMYTFENVGFTNDVGRIKYLICADCEIGPIGWHCLDDKKSFYIALDRVNHA
;
A
#
# COMPACT_ATOMS: atom_id res chain seq x y z
N MET A 1 -5.53 -14.75 -30.72
CA MET A 1 -6.60 -14.11 -29.93
C MET A 1 -5.95 -13.68 -28.63
N ASP A 2 -5.66 -12.38 -28.63
CA ASP A 2 -5.65 -11.48 -27.48
C ASP A 2 -4.51 -11.60 -26.45
N GLN A 3 -3.57 -10.67 -26.63
CA GLN A 3 -2.60 -10.20 -25.65
C GLN A 3 -3.32 -9.76 -24.38
N GLU A 4 -2.95 -10.34 -23.24
CA GLU A 4 -3.22 -9.74 -21.92
C GLU A 4 -1.90 -9.24 -21.32
N SER A 5 -1.35 -8.21 -21.95
CA SER A 5 -0.27 -7.40 -21.38
C SER A 5 -0.90 -6.38 -20.44
N LYS A 6 -1.28 -6.81 -19.23
CA LYS A 6 -1.75 -5.91 -18.17
C LYS A 6 -0.59 -5.06 -17.64
N GLU A 7 -0.62 -3.78 -18.04
CA GLU A 7 0.07 -2.63 -17.46
C GLU A 7 1.38 -2.91 -16.71
N SER A 8 2.46 -3.02 -17.47
CA SER A 8 3.78 -2.58 -17.00
C SER A 8 3.75 -1.05 -16.89
N THR A 9 3.11 -0.50 -15.86
CA THR A 9 3.42 0.88 -15.42
C THR A 9 4.93 0.96 -15.29
N ASP A 10 5.55 1.95 -15.94
CA ASP A 10 7.00 2.12 -16.05
C ASP A 10 7.62 2.31 -14.65
N ARG A 11 7.83 1.18 -13.95
CA ARG A 11 8.36 1.08 -12.58
C ARG A 11 9.74 1.72 -12.48
N SER A 12 10.49 1.69 -13.59
CA SER A 12 11.78 2.37 -13.74
C SER A 12 11.73 3.86 -13.43
N SER A 13 10.64 4.56 -13.74
CA SER A 13 10.50 5.98 -13.42
C SER A 13 10.17 6.28 -11.95
N LEU A 14 9.76 5.26 -11.19
CA LEU A 14 9.33 5.38 -9.79
C LEU A 14 10.44 5.01 -8.80
N VAL A 15 11.52 4.39 -9.27
CA VAL A 15 12.62 3.89 -8.45
C VAL A 15 13.88 4.71 -8.75
N SER A 16 14.51 5.26 -7.71
CA SER A 16 15.81 5.93 -7.80
C SER A 16 16.96 4.92 -7.88
N ASP A 17 18.16 5.40 -8.22
CA ASP A 17 19.36 4.55 -8.36
C ASP A 17 19.72 3.77 -7.08
N ASP A 18 19.29 4.25 -5.91
CA ASP A 18 19.46 3.59 -4.61
C ASP A 18 18.31 2.63 -4.25
N GLY A 19 17.41 2.33 -5.19
CA GLY A 19 16.31 1.39 -5.02
C GLY A 19 15.10 1.94 -4.26
N LYS A 20 15.04 3.26 -4.05
CA LYS A 20 13.98 3.92 -3.28
C LYS A 20 12.93 4.59 -4.15
N ASN A 21 11.83 5.04 -3.55
CA ASN A 21 10.83 5.80 -4.26
C ASN A 21 11.36 7.17 -4.72
N SER A 22 11.45 7.39 -6.02
CA SER A 22 11.91 8.67 -6.60
C SER A 22 10.88 9.80 -6.44
N LYS A 23 9.60 9.44 -6.26
CA LYS A 23 8.46 10.35 -6.17
C LYS A 23 7.76 10.23 -4.81
N SER A 24 6.98 11.26 -4.46
CA SER A 24 6.11 11.20 -3.29
C SER A 24 5.01 10.17 -3.51
N VAL A 25 4.62 9.46 -2.47
CA VAL A 25 3.50 8.51 -2.52
C VAL A 25 2.26 9.18 -1.97
N LEU A 26 1.20 9.20 -2.76
CA LEU A 26 -0.03 9.93 -2.46
C LEU A 26 -1.24 8.99 -2.46
N CYS A 27 -2.25 9.30 -1.64
CA CYS A 27 -3.54 8.65 -1.73
C CYS A 27 -4.20 8.95 -3.07
N GLN A 28 -4.60 7.90 -3.80
CA GLN A 28 -5.28 8.05 -5.10
C GLN A 28 -6.67 8.71 -5.04
N ARG A 29 -7.26 8.83 -3.84
CA ARG A 29 -8.62 9.37 -3.65
C ARG A 29 -8.64 10.86 -3.32
N CYS A 30 -7.74 11.32 -2.47
CA CYS A 30 -7.72 12.71 -2.00
C CYS A 30 -6.38 13.42 -2.17
N GLY A 31 -5.33 12.74 -2.65
CA GLY A 31 -3.99 13.31 -2.80
C GLY A 31 -3.20 13.47 -1.50
N SER A 32 -3.72 12.98 -0.37
CA SER A 32 -3.00 12.98 0.92
C SER A 32 -1.62 12.33 0.78
N LYS A 33 -0.58 12.98 1.32
CA LYS A 33 0.78 12.47 1.23
C LYS A 33 0.99 11.34 2.23
N VAL A 34 1.35 10.16 1.74
CA VAL A 34 1.63 8.96 2.53
C VAL A 34 3.13 8.84 2.81
N LEU A 35 3.99 9.06 1.80
CA LEU A 35 5.45 9.01 1.93
C LEU A 35 6.12 10.14 1.15
N CYS A 36 7.23 10.62 1.68
CA CYS A 36 8.15 11.52 0.98
C CYS A 36 9.04 10.74 -0.01
N PRO A 37 9.63 11.39 -1.02
CA PRO A 37 10.64 10.77 -1.88
C PRO A 37 11.84 10.25 -1.07
N GLY A 38 12.38 9.10 -1.46
CA GLY A 38 13.59 8.52 -0.87
C GLY A 38 13.41 7.90 0.51
N THR A 39 12.17 7.64 0.95
CA THR A 39 11.86 7.12 2.29
C THR A 39 11.38 5.67 2.30
N ALA A 40 11.13 5.06 1.14
CA ALA A 40 10.70 3.68 1.02
C ALA A 40 11.45 2.95 -0.08
N VAL A 41 11.65 1.65 0.09
CA VAL A 41 12.39 0.77 -0.84
C VAL A 41 11.40 -0.07 -1.64
N LEU A 42 11.66 -0.29 -2.93
CA LEU A 42 10.80 -1.19 -3.70
C LEU A 42 10.97 -2.63 -3.21
N ALA A 43 9.86 -3.29 -2.89
CA ALA A 43 9.83 -4.68 -2.46
C ALA A 43 8.82 -5.48 -3.29
N GLU A 44 9.27 -6.64 -3.76
CA GLU A 44 8.42 -7.63 -4.41
C GLU A 44 8.01 -8.69 -3.39
N LYS A 45 6.71 -8.73 -3.07
CA LYS A 45 6.12 -9.65 -2.10
C LYS A 45 4.65 -9.82 -2.43
N GLU A 46 4.18 -11.07 -2.50
CA GLU A 46 2.77 -11.36 -2.68
C GLU A 46 2.00 -11.06 -1.39
N LEU A 47 1.15 -10.04 -1.43
CA LEU A 47 0.31 -9.65 -0.30
C LEU A 47 -1.13 -9.48 -0.77
N PHE A 48 -2.04 -10.15 -0.08
CA PHE A 48 -3.47 -10.00 -0.33
C PHE A 48 -4.01 -8.72 0.33
N LEU A 49 -4.51 -7.81 -0.49
CA LEU A 49 -5.18 -6.60 -0.06
C LEU A 49 -6.65 -6.65 -0.47
N PRO A 50 -7.57 -6.59 0.51
CA PRO A 50 -8.99 -6.40 0.24
C PRO A 50 -9.28 -5.22 -0.70
N SER A 51 -10.38 -5.26 -1.43
CA SER A 51 -10.85 -4.17 -2.28
C SER A 51 -11.00 -2.88 -1.47
N MET A 52 -10.56 -1.77 -2.06
CA MET A 52 -10.59 -0.46 -1.41
C MET A 52 -12.00 -0.06 -1.00
N ARG A 53 -12.19 0.23 0.28
CA ARG A 53 -13.43 0.66 0.90
C ARG A 53 -13.16 1.59 2.08
N LYS A 54 -14.20 2.15 2.68
CA LYS A 54 -14.07 2.93 3.91
C LYS A 54 -13.70 2.01 5.08
N LYS A 55 -12.97 2.55 6.06
CA LYS A 55 -12.50 1.84 7.27
C LYS A 55 -13.55 0.97 7.95
N SER A 56 -14.81 1.42 8.05
CA SER A 56 -15.90 0.68 8.71
C SER A 56 -16.25 -0.66 8.03
N GLY A 57 -15.96 -0.83 6.74
CA GLY A 57 -16.22 -2.06 6.01
C GLY A 57 -15.09 -3.10 6.11
N LEU A 58 -13.94 -2.78 6.71
CA LEU A 58 -12.77 -3.66 6.72
C LEU A 58 -12.78 -4.72 7.83
N SER A 59 -13.75 -4.66 8.76
CA SER A 59 -13.78 -5.47 9.99
C SER A 59 -14.49 -6.83 9.88
N SER A 60 -15.02 -7.20 8.71
CA SER A 60 -15.85 -8.41 8.58
C SER A 60 -15.01 -9.64 8.24
N THR A 61 -15.04 -10.63 9.14
CA THR A 61 -14.26 -11.88 9.12
C THR A 61 -14.94 -13.02 8.34
N GLU A 62 -15.91 -12.77 7.45
CA GLU A 62 -16.76 -13.82 6.88
C GLU A 62 -16.89 -13.71 5.35
N ALA A 63 -16.64 -14.85 4.68
CA ALA A 63 -16.94 -15.24 3.29
C ALA A 63 -16.56 -14.27 2.14
N SER A 64 -15.50 -14.65 1.41
CA SER A 64 -14.98 -14.01 0.18
C SER A 64 -14.84 -12.49 0.29
N VAL A 65 -13.81 -12.06 1.02
CA VAL A 65 -13.37 -10.67 0.95
C VAL A 65 -12.84 -10.45 -0.46
N ASP A 66 -13.60 -9.73 -1.29
CA ASP A 66 -13.13 -9.29 -2.60
C ASP A 66 -11.84 -8.47 -2.43
N GLY A 67 -10.87 -8.69 -3.31
CA GLY A 67 -9.54 -8.10 -3.21
C GLY A 67 -8.54 -8.69 -4.19
N ASP A 68 -7.34 -8.16 -4.15
CA ASP A 68 -6.27 -8.48 -5.09
C ASP A 68 -5.04 -8.99 -4.35
N THR A 69 -4.36 -9.99 -4.93
CA THR A 69 -2.99 -10.33 -4.54
C THR A 69 -2.06 -9.43 -5.33
N LEU A 70 -1.44 -8.47 -4.64
CA LEU A 70 -0.51 -7.51 -5.22
C LEU A 70 0.92 -7.99 -4.98
N THR A 71 1.83 -7.65 -5.88
CA THR A 71 3.23 -8.12 -5.82
C THR A 71 4.22 -7.00 -5.57
N ALA A 72 3.93 -5.76 -5.97
CA ALA A 72 4.85 -4.64 -5.86
C ALA A 72 4.43 -3.67 -4.76
N HIS A 73 5.35 -3.40 -3.83
CA HIS A 73 5.11 -2.57 -2.67
C HIS A 73 6.27 -1.63 -2.37
N TRP A 74 5.95 -0.49 -1.77
CA TRP A 74 6.92 0.31 -1.03
C TRP A 74 7.07 -0.26 0.37
N PHE A 75 8.26 -0.77 0.66
CA PHE A 75 8.66 -1.22 1.96
C PHE A 75 9.17 -0.06 2.81
N VAL A 76 8.66 0.00 4.03
CA VAL A 76 9.04 0.97 5.05
C VAL A 76 9.33 0.19 6.34
N ASP A 77 10.46 0.48 6.98
CA ASP A 77 10.95 -0.23 8.17
C ASP A 77 10.58 0.44 9.51
N ASP A 78 10.03 1.65 9.44
CA ASP A 78 9.61 2.45 10.60
C ASP A 78 8.30 3.20 10.33
N MET A 79 7.35 3.10 11.26
CA MET A 79 6.06 3.80 11.15
C MET A 79 6.19 5.32 11.19
N TYR A 80 7.27 5.85 11.79
CA TYR A 80 7.51 7.30 11.85
C TYR A 80 7.95 7.91 10.51
N THR A 81 8.22 7.06 9.52
CA THR A 81 8.56 7.48 8.16
C THR A 81 7.33 7.91 7.34
N PHE A 82 6.12 7.54 7.79
CA PHE A 82 4.88 7.94 7.12
C PHE A 82 4.49 9.38 7.46
N GLU A 83 3.98 10.09 6.45
CA GLU A 83 3.46 11.45 6.62
C GLU A 83 2.01 11.42 7.13
N ASN A 84 1.08 10.84 6.34
CA ASN A 84 -0.34 10.76 6.69
C ASN A 84 -0.89 9.35 6.41
N VAL A 85 -0.75 8.46 7.38
CA VAL A 85 -1.28 7.08 7.30
C VAL A 85 -2.13 6.73 8.52
N GLY A 86 -3.22 6.01 8.28
CA GLY A 86 -4.06 5.43 9.32
C GLY A 86 -3.91 3.92 9.37
N PHE A 87 -4.25 3.32 10.51
CA PHE A 87 -4.31 1.87 10.68
C PHE A 87 -5.74 1.41 10.98
N THR A 88 -6.10 0.23 10.47
CA THR A 88 -7.33 -0.44 10.84
C THR A 88 -7.22 -1.14 12.20
N ASN A 89 -8.34 -1.66 12.67
CA ASN A 89 -8.33 -2.71 13.68
C ASN A 89 -7.64 -3.97 13.13
N ASP A 90 -7.21 -4.83 14.03
CA ASP A 90 -6.50 -6.06 13.71
C ASP A 90 -7.48 -7.05 13.06
N VAL A 91 -7.10 -7.57 11.90
CA VAL A 91 -7.79 -8.68 11.23
C VAL A 91 -6.87 -9.88 11.32
N GLY A 92 -7.06 -10.69 12.37
CA GLY A 92 -6.12 -11.75 12.73
C GLY A 92 -4.76 -11.18 13.14
N ARG A 93 -3.71 -11.46 12.36
CA ARG A 93 -2.35 -10.95 12.59
C ARG A 93 -1.95 -9.80 11.66
N ILE A 94 -2.92 -9.21 10.99
CA ILE A 94 -2.70 -8.20 9.96
C ILE A 94 -3.35 -6.88 10.41
N LYS A 95 -2.61 -5.78 10.29
CA LYS A 95 -3.17 -4.44 10.26
C LYS A 95 -3.11 -3.91 8.83
N TYR A 96 -4.22 -3.39 8.35
CA TYR A 96 -4.24 -2.70 7.07
C TYR A 96 -3.94 -1.22 7.26
N LEU A 97 -3.23 -0.66 6.28
CA LEU A 97 -2.93 0.78 6.22
C LEU A 97 -3.99 1.44 5.33
N ILE A 98 -4.49 2.59 5.77
CA ILE A 98 -5.50 3.40 5.09
C ILE A 98 -5.00 4.84 4.96
N CYS A 99 -5.61 5.64 4.10
CA CYS A 99 -5.36 7.08 4.09
C CYS A 99 -5.87 7.71 5.39
N ALA A 100 -5.06 8.56 6.04
CA ALA A 100 -5.47 9.25 7.27
C ALA A 100 -6.58 10.29 7.03
N ASP A 101 -6.59 10.95 5.87
CA ASP A 101 -7.51 12.07 5.61
C ASP A 101 -8.90 11.61 5.14
N CYS A 102 -8.96 10.66 4.19
CA CYS A 102 -10.24 10.20 3.63
C CYS A 102 -10.70 8.84 4.17
N GLU A 103 -9.87 8.18 5.00
CA GLU A 103 -10.14 6.86 5.61
C GLU A 103 -10.48 5.74 4.60
N ILE A 104 -10.10 5.91 3.33
CA ILE A 104 -10.23 4.89 2.30
C ILE A 104 -8.96 4.04 2.26
N GLY A 105 -9.14 2.72 2.20
CA GLY A 105 -8.08 1.74 2.01
C GLY A 105 -8.65 0.33 1.86
N PRO A 106 -7.82 -0.72 1.88
CA PRO A 106 -6.41 -0.70 2.23
C PRO A 106 -5.54 -0.16 1.10
N ILE A 107 -4.61 0.72 1.47
CA ILE A 107 -3.49 1.16 0.63
C ILE A 107 -2.20 0.41 0.98
N GLY A 108 -2.19 -0.30 2.12
CA GLY A 108 -1.04 -1.06 2.56
C GLY A 108 -1.38 -2.14 3.57
N TRP A 109 -0.33 -2.83 4.00
CA TRP A 109 -0.37 -4.05 4.80
C TRP A 109 0.76 -4.05 5.83
N HIS A 110 0.48 -4.55 7.02
CA HIS A 110 1.44 -4.71 8.10
C HIS A 110 1.17 -6.01 8.87
N CYS A 111 2.24 -6.76 9.17
CA CYS A 111 2.18 -7.97 10.00
C CYS A 111 2.44 -7.61 11.46
N LEU A 112 1.58 -8.05 12.38
CA LEU A 112 1.82 -7.86 13.81
C LEU A 112 3.00 -8.70 14.34
N ASP A 113 3.35 -9.79 13.66
CA ASP A 113 4.53 -10.61 13.99
C ASP A 113 5.84 -9.88 13.65
N ASP A 114 5.81 -8.92 12.71
CA ASP A 114 6.96 -8.11 12.31
C ASP A 114 6.64 -6.62 12.43
N LYS A 115 6.96 -6.07 13.60
CA LYS A 115 6.67 -4.68 13.99
C LYS A 115 7.35 -3.62 13.13
N LYS A 116 8.35 -4.00 12.32
CA LYS A 116 9.11 -3.07 11.49
C LYS A 116 8.65 -3.10 10.04
N SER A 117 8.04 -4.17 9.57
CA SER A 117 7.71 -4.28 8.15
C SER A 117 6.34 -3.71 7.81
N PHE A 118 6.35 -2.60 7.06
CA PHE A 118 5.16 -1.97 6.49
C PHE A 118 5.27 -1.97 4.96
N TYR A 119 4.16 -2.26 4.29
CA TYR A 119 4.11 -2.36 2.83
C TYR A 119 2.98 -1.48 2.28
N ILE A 120 3.28 -0.54 1.39
CA ILE A 120 2.28 0.24 0.65
C ILE A 120 2.20 -0.29 -0.77
N ALA A 121 1.02 -0.73 -1.20
CA ALA A 121 0.86 -1.30 -2.53
C ALA A 121 0.90 -0.22 -3.61
N LEU A 122 1.75 -0.40 -4.62
CA LEU A 122 1.92 0.58 -5.70
C LEU A 122 0.60 0.82 -6.45
N ASP A 123 -0.18 -0.24 -6.67
CA ASP A 123 -1.46 -0.16 -7.40
C ASP A 123 -2.58 0.53 -6.61
N ARG A 124 -2.35 0.81 -5.32
CA ARG A 124 -3.34 1.43 -4.43
C ARG A 124 -3.03 2.90 -4.12
N VAL A 125 -1.99 3.48 -4.73
CA VAL A 125 -1.52 4.86 -4.51
C VAL A 125 -1.14 5.54 -5.82
N ASN A 126 -1.00 6.87 -5.79
CA ASN A 126 -0.47 7.67 -6.88
C ASN A 126 0.96 8.13 -6.55
N HIS A 127 1.72 8.54 -7.57
CA HIS A 127 3.08 9.03 -7.43
C HIS A 127 3.24 10.40 -8.10
N ALA A 128 3.78 11.38 -7.37
CA ALA A 128 3.98 12.76 -7.86
C ALA A 128 5.32 13.34 -7.42
#